data_AF-A0A6L3NI80-F1
#
_entry.id   AF-A0A6L3NI80-F1
#
_cell.length_a   1.000
_cell.length_b   1.000
_cell.length_c   1.000
_cell.angle_alpha   90.00
_cell.angle_beta   90.00
_cell.angle_gamma   90.00
#
_symmetry.space_group_name_H-M   'P 1'
#
loop_
_entity.id
_entity.type
_entity.pdbx_description
1 polymer ?
#
loop_
_entity_poly.entity_id
_entity_poly.type
_entity_poly.pdbx_seq_one_letter_code
_entity_poly.pdbx_strand_id
1 'polypeptide(L)' 'MVHDQLTANVNDLKVRLTGNTIEVELDERTAARLDGNTHYVIDLAPGEHDPVVLRAALEEIFDGKSGYRDDSAST' A
#
# COMPACT_ATOMS: atom_id res chain seq x y z
N MET A 1 21.01 0.40 -11.51
CA MET A 1 20.84 -0.58 -10.41
C MET A 1 20.08 0.13 -9.30
N VAL A 2 18.86 -0.29 -8.98
CA VAL A 2 18.08 0.28 -7.87
C VAL A 2 18.62 -0.33 -6.57
N HIS A 3 19.16 0.52 -5.70
CA HIS A 3 19.74 0.14 -4.40
C HIS A 3 18.74 0.28 -3.24
N ASP A 4 17.45 0.42 -3.55
CA ASP A 4 16.43 0.88 -2.61
C ASP A 4 15.23 -0.06 -2.53
N GLN A 5 15.49 -1.37 -2.61
CA GLN A 5 14.48 -2.40 -2.40
C GLN A 5 14.71 -3.07 -1.05
N LEU A 6 13.77 -2.84 -0.13
CA LEU A 6 13.71 -3.50 1.16
C LEU A 6 12.63 -4.58 1.13
N THR A 7 13.02 -5.85 1.26
CA THR A 7 12.07 -6.93 1.52
C THR A 7 11.65 -6.90 2.99
N ALA A 8 10.46 -6.35 3.25
CA ALA A 8 9.83 -6.32 4.57
C ALA A 8 8.66 -7.31 4.62
N ASN A 9 8.26 -7.73 5.83
CA ASN A 9 7.06 -8.52 5.98
C ASN A 9 5.85 -7.60 5.74
N VAL A 10 4.88 -8.06 4.97
CA VAL A 10 3.62 -7.35 4.73
C VAL A 10 2.82 -7.08 6.02
N ASN A 11 3.11 -7.80 7.11
CA ASN A 11 2.57 -7.50 8.44
C ASN A 11 3.11 -6.18 9.04
N ASP A 12 4.25 -5.71 8.56
CA ASP A 12 4.86 -4.43 8.99
C ASP A 12 4.38 -3.24 8.14
N LEU A 13 3.44 -3.49 7.21
CA LEU A 13 2.83 -2.51 6.33
C LEU A 13 1.35 -2.34 6.65
N LYS A 14 0.90 -1.09 6.65
CA LYS A 14 -0.53 -0.77 6.54
C LYS A 14 -0.79 -0.12 5.19
N VAL A 15 -1.74 -0.64 4.46
CA VAL A 15 -2.13 -0.13 3.14
C VAL A 15 -3.59 0.27 3.19
N ARG A 16 -3.87 1.51 2.82
CA ARG A 16 -5.21 2.04 2.68
C ARG A 16 -5.48 2.44 1.24
N LEU A 17 -6.53 1.89 0.65
CA LEU A 17 -7.02 2.34 -0.66
C LEU A 17 -8.15 3.36 -0.44
N THR A 18 -8.03 4.53 -1.05
CA THR A 18 -9.04 5.60 -1.00
C THR A 18 -9.25 6.15 -2.40
N GLY A 19 -10.29 5.68 -3.08
CA GLY A 19 -10.61 6.07 -4.46
C GLY A 19 -9.48 5.73 -5.43
N ASN A 20 -8.74 6.74 -5.88
CA ASN A 20 -7.60 6.63 -6.79
C ASN A 20 -6.24 6.75 -6.11
N THR A 21 -6.20 6.73 -4.78
CA THR A 21 -4.96 6.91 -4.03
C THR A 21 -4.71 5.71 -3.13
N ILE A 22 -3.48 5.22 -3.11
CA ILE A 22 -3.00 4.20 -2.16
C ILE A 22 -2.12 4.92 -1.14
N GLU A 23 -2.54 4.89 0.11
CA GLU A 23 -1.74 5.34 1.25
C GLU A 23 -1.06 4.11 1.87
N VAL A 24 0.25 4.20 2.07
CA VAL A 24 1.05 3.14 2.68
C VAL A 24 1.75 3.71 3.90
N GLU A 25 1.46 3.14 5.07
CA GLU A 25 2.16 3.44 6.30
C GLU A 25 3.14 2.30 6.65
N LEU A 26 4.36 2.69 7.01
CA LEU A 26 5.43 1.82 7.46
C LEU A 26 5.71 2.05 8.95
N ASP A 27 6.09 0.98 9.66
CA ASP A 27 6.68 1.12 11.00
C ASP A 27 8.02 1.89 10.95
N GLU A 28 8.32 2.63 12.02
CA GLU A 28 9.54 3.44 12.15
C GLU A 28 10.82 2.64 11.88
N ARG A 29 10.85 1.35 12.28
CA ARG A 29 12.00 0.48 12.04
C ARG A 29 12.20 0.17 10.56
N THR A 30 11.12 0.03 9.81
CA THR A 30 11.15 -0.24 8.37
C THR A 30 11.47 1.03 7.60
N ALA A 31 10.84 2.14 7.97
CA ALA A 31 11.11 3.47 7.41
C ALA A 31 12.60 3.85 7.54
N ALA A 32 13.20 3.66 8.73
CA ALA A 32 14.61 3.97 8.99
C ALA A 32 15.60 3.16 8.11
N ARG A 33 15.16 2.07 7.49
CA ARG A 33 15.97 1.23 6.59
C ARG A 33 15.81 1.59 5.10
N LEU A 34 14.83 2.43 4.77
CA LEU A 34 14.58 2.97 3.43
C LEU A 34 15.11 4.41 3.38
N ASP A 35 14.21 5.39 3.39
CA ASP A 35 14.48 6.83 3.30
C ASP A 35 14.09 7.60 4.58
N GLY A 36 13.59 6.90 5.59
CA GLY A 36 13.09 7.48 6.85
C GLY A 36 11.63 7.92 6.81
N ASN A 37 10.92 7.80 5.68
CA ASN A 37 9.51 8.14 5.59
C ASN A 37 8.63 6.99 6.06
N THR A 38 7.70 7.29 6.97
CA THR A 38 6.72 6.32 7.47
C THR A 38 5.43 6.35 6.68
N HIS A 39 5.23 7.30 5.77
CA HIS A 39 4.00 7.47 5.02
C HIS A 39 4.29 7.79 3.55
N TYR A 40 3.69 6.99 2.66
CA TYR A 40 3.76 7.17 1.21
C TYR A 40 2.37 7.24 0.64
N VAL A 41 2.22 8.11 -0.37
CA VAL A 41 0.97 8.31 -1.09
C VAL A 41 1.24 8.03 -2.56
N ILE A 42 0.53 7.08 -3.13
CA ILE A 42 0.62 6.69 -4.53
C ILE A 42 -0.67 7.10 -5.21
N ASP A 43 -0.61 8.11 -6.07
CA ASP A 43 -1.73 8.52 -6.90
C ASP A 43 -1.79 7.65 -8.15
N LEU A 44 -2.91 6.95 -8.32
CA LEU A 44 -3.20 6.11 -9.47
C LEU A 44 -3.87 6.97 -10.54
N ALA A 45 -3.22 7.09 -11.70
CA ALA A 45 -3.78 7.85 -12.79
C ALA A 45 -5.15 7.25 -13.22
N PRO A 46 -6.18 8.08 -13.40
CA PRO A 46 -7.50 7.60 -13.81
C PRO A 46 -7.41 6.92 -15.19
N GLY A 47 -7.89 5.68 -15.26
CA GLY A 47 -7.89 4.87 -16.49
C GLY A 47 -6.64 4.02 -16.73
N GLU A 48 -5.60 4.14 -15.90
CA GLU A 48 -4.41 3.27 -15.98
C GLU A 48 -4.64 1.91 -15.31
N HIS A 49 -5.53 1.88 -14.31
CA HIS A 49 -5.89 0.68 -13.57
C HIS A 49 -7.40 0.60 -13.34
N ASP A 50 -7.95 -0.62 -13.45
CA ASP A 50 -9.32 -0.88 -13.03
C ASP A 50 -9.35 -0.97 -11.50
N PRO A 51 -10.06 -0.07 -10.81
CA PRO A 51 -10.10 -0.05 -9.34
C PRO A 51 -10.66 -1.35 -8.75
N VAL A 52 -11.53 -2.06 -9.47
CA VAL A 52 -12.06 -3.36 -9.02
C VAL A 52 -10.98 -4.43 -9.05
N VAL A 53 -10.17 -4.46 -10.12
CA VAL A 53 -9.06 -5.42 -10.25
C VAL A 53 -7.97 -5.10 -9.24
N LEU A 54 -7.66 -3.82 -9.05
CA LEU A 54 -6.68 -3.38 -8.06
C LEU A 54 -7.11 -3.77 -6.65
N ARG A 55 -8.37 -3.52 -6.29
CA ARG A 55 -8.91 -3.91 -4.98
C ARG A 55 -8.83 -5.42 -4.79
N ALA A 56 -9.22 -6.22 -5.78
CA ALA A 56 -9.15 -7.68 -5.70
C ALA A 56 -7.70 -8.17 -5.51
N ALA A 57 -6.74 -7.57 -6.21
CA ALA A 57 -5.33 -7.91 -6.06
C ALA A 57 -4.80 -7.55 -4.66
N LEU A 58 -5.18 -6.38 -4.12
CA LEU A 58 -4.80 -5.98 -2.76
C LEU A 58 -5.45 -6.89 -1.71
N GLU A 59 -6.72 -7.24 -1.87
CA GLU A 59 -7.40 -8.23 -1.02
C GLU A 59 -6.69 -9.59 -1.05
N GLU A 60 -6.24 -10.06 -2.21
CA GLU A 60 -5.49 -11.31 -2.32
C GLU A 60 -4.10 -11.23 -1.66
N ILE A 61 -3.37 -10.12 -1.85
CA ILE A 61 -2.05 -9.91 -1.23
C ILE A 61 -2.16 -9.91 0.30
N PHE A 62 -3.23 -9.32 0.83
CA PHE A 62 -3.48 -9.19 2.25
C PHE A 62 -4.46 -10.24 2.80
N ASP A 63 -4.78 -11.28 2.03
CA ASP A 63 -5.65 -12.36 2.51
C ASP A 63 -5.05 -13.01 3.77
N GLY A 64 -5.85 -13.08 4.83
CA GLY A 64 -5.43 -13.51 6.16
C GLY A 64 -4.54 -12.52 6.94
N LYS A 65 -4.38 -11.27 6.50
CA LYS A 65 -3.53 -10.24 7.13
C LYS A 65 -4.33 -8.98 7.46
N SER A 66 -4.05 -8.37 8.60
CA SER A 66 -4.79 -7.19 9.07
C SER A 66 -4.25 -5.85 8.53
N GLY A 67 -3.26 -5.87 7.65
CA GLY A 67 -2.58 -4.68 7.15
C GLY A 67 -3.35 -3.88 6.10
N TYR A 68 -4.40 -4.43 5.49
CA TYR A 68 -5.14 -3.77 4.41
C TYR A 68 -6.49 -3.22 4.86
N ARG A 69 -6.81 -2.01 4.40
CA ARG A 69 -8.11 -1.37 4.57
C ARG A 69 -8.57 -0.74 3.26
N ASP A 70 -9.70 -1.20 2.75
CA ASP A 70 -10.42 -0.56 1.65
C ASP A 70 -11.39 0.47 2.23
N ASP A 71 -11.12 1.76 2.03
CA ASP A 71 -12.08 2.85 2.32
C ASP A 71 -12.70 3.40 1.01
N SER A 72 -12.35 2.79 -0.12
CA SER A 72 -12.85 3.07 -1.48
C SER A 72 -14.34 2.82 -1.65
N ALA A 73 -14.94 1.96 -0.81
CA ALA A 73 -16.35 1.60 -0.86
C ALA A 73 -17.30 2.67 -0.26
N SER A 74 -16.76 3.73 0.34
CA SER A 74 -17.54 4.79 1.00
C SER A 74 -17.79 5.99 0.08
N THR A 75 -18.45 5.82 -1.06
CA THR A 75 -19.01 6.95 -1.84
C THR A 75 -20.24 6.52 -2.62
#